data_AF-A0AAD8F286-F1
#
_entry.id   AF-A0AAD8F286-F1
#
_cell.length_a   1.000
_cell.length_b   1.000
_cell.length_c   1.000
_cell.angle_alpha   90.00
_cell.angle_beta   90.00
_cell.angle_gamma   90.00
#
_symmetry.space_group_name_H-M   'P 1'
#
loop_
_entity.id
_entity.type
_entity.pdbx_description
1 polymer ?
#
loop_
_entity_poly.entity_id
_entity_poly.type
_entity_poly.pdbx_seq_one_letter_code
_entity_poly.pdbx_strand_id
1 'polypeptide(L)'
;MFSESDVLTERCSPRAMFSQSDLLIEKCSHRAMFSESNDLIERCSRRAMFSQSDVLAERCSRRAMFSQSNVITERFFHRAMFSHSDVLTERCHHRALFSQSDVIIERCSHRAMSS
;
A
#
# COMPACT_ATOMS: atom_id res chain seq x y z
N MET A 1 -18.43 3.84 1.84
CA MET A 1 -19.10 2.74 1.11
C MET A 1 -18.42 1.44 1.52
N PHE A 2 -19.22 0.43 1.84
CA PHE A 2 -18.80 -0.95 2.11
C PHE A 2 -19.03 -1.79 0.85
N SER A 3 -18.11 -2.70 0.52
CA SER A 3 -18.28 -3.64 -0.59
C SER A 3 -17.65 -4.97 -0.24
N GLU A 4 -18.35 -6.05 -0.58
CA GLU A 4 -17.93 -7.43 -0.36
C GLU A 4 -18.10 -8.21 -1.67
N SER A 5 -17.01 -8.83 -2.15
CA SER A 5 -16.99 -9.54 -3.43
C SER A 5 -15.66 -10.25 -3.61
N ASP A 6 -15.62 -11.44 -4.23
CA ASP A 6 -14.38 -12.17 -4.51
C ASP A 6 -13.37 -11.31 -5.29
N VAL A 7 -13.86 -10.60 -6.30
CA VAL A 7 -13.04 -9.70 -7.13
C VAL A 7 -13.67 -8.32 -7.17
N LEU A 8 -12.93 -7.30 -6.74
CA LEU A 8 -13.35 -5.91 -6.78
C LEU A 8 -12.39 -5.10 -7.66
N THR A 9 -12.93 -4.47 -8.70
CA THR A 9 -12.17 -3.61 -9.62
C THR A 9 -12.79 -2.22 -9.68
N GLU A 10 -12.03 -1.20 -9.29
CA GLU A 10 -12.55 0.16 -9.16
C GLU A 10 -11.70 1.21 -9.90
N ARG A 11 -12.38 2.26 -10.37
CA ARG A 11 -11.77 3.51 -10.83
C ARG A 11 -12.48 4.68 -10.16
N CYS A 12 -11.77 5.40 -9.31
CA CYS A 12 -12.38 6.42 -8.45
C CYS A 12 -11.64 7.76 -8.44
N SER A 13 -12.42 8.82 -8.23
CA SER A 13 -11.99 10.15 -7.74
C SER A 13 -12.18 10.19 -6.20
N PRO A 14 -11.78 11.25 -5.45
CA PRO A 14 -11.57 11.18 -4.00
C PRO A 14 -12.66 10.42 -3.24
N ARG A 15 -12.29 9.30 -2.63
CA ARG A 15 -13.25 8.41 -1.97
C ARG A 15 -12.70 7.85 -0.66
N ALA A 16 -13.61 7.66 0.28
CA ALA A 16 -13.42 6.88 1.50
C ALA A 16 -14.19 5.55 1.35
N MET A 17 -13.48 4.42 1.44
CA MET A 17 -14.08 3.09 1.28
C MET A 17 -13.59 2.12 2.34
N PHE A 18 -14.48 1.19 2.69
CA PHE A 18 -14.17 -0.07 3.32
C PHE A 18 -14.44 -1.17 2.30
N SER A 19 -13.53 -2.12 2.11
CA SER A 19 -13.74 -3.24 1.19
C SER A 19 -13.18 -4.54 1.76
N GLN A 20 -13.91 -5.62 1.52
CA GLN A 20 -13.49 -6.99 1.78
C GLN A 20 -13.59 -7.80 0.49
N SER A 21 -12.49 -8.37 0.02
CA SER A 21 -12.44 -9.08 -1.26
C SER A 21 -11.22 -9.96 -1.36
N ASP A 22 -11.27 -11.13 -2.00
CA ASP A 22 -10.06 -11.93 -2.22
C ASP A 22 -9.04 -11.16 -3.07
N LEU A 23 -9.50 -10.50 -4.12
CA LEU A 23 -8.66 -9.72 -5.04
C LEU A 23 -9.21 -8.31 -5.27
N LEU A 24 -8.38 -7.32 -4.97
CA LEU A 24 -8.69 -5.91 -5.14
C LEU A 24 -7.75 -5.24 -6.14
N ILE A 25 -8.29 -4.76 -7.25
CA ILE A 25 -7.56 -3.99 -8.25
C ILE A 25 -8.11 -2.58 -8.34
N GLU A 26 -7.25 -1.56 -8.14
CA GLU A 26 -7.72 -0.18 -8.17
C GLU A 26 -6.81 0.80 -8.91
N LYS A 27 -7.46 1.81 -9.52
CA LYS A 27 -6.82 3.02 -10.02
C LYS A 27 -7.54 4.28 -9.56
N CYS A 28 -6.86 5.14 -8.80
CA CYS A 28 -7.47 6.34 -8.22
C CYS A 28 -6.55 7.58 -8.21
N SER A 29 -7.13 8.77 -8.06
CA SER A 29 -6.34 10.02 -7.93
C SER A 29 -5.99 10.32 -6.47
N HIS A 30 -6.98 10.28 -5.58
CA HIS A 30 -6.81 10.49 -4.14
C HIS A 30 -7.65 9.48 -3.38
N ARG A 31 -7.12 8.93 -2.29
CA ARG A 31 -7.87 7.92 -1.54
C ARG A 31 -7.57 7.90 -0.05
N ALA A 32 -8.63 7.64 0.71
CA ALA A 32 -8.59 7.14 2.08
C ALA A 32 -9.28 5.77 2.13
N MET A 33 -8.66 4.74 2.70
CA MET A 33 -9.21 3.38 2.62
C MET A 33 -8.85 2.53 3.83
N PHE A 34 -9.79 1.66 4.21
CA PHE A 34 -9.54 0.46 4.98
C PHE A 34 -9.87 -0.76 4.12
N SER A 35 -8.98 -1.76 4.05
CA SER A 35 -9.24 -2.96 3.25
C SER A 35 -8.66 -4.24 3.82
N GLU A 36 -9.43 -5.32 3.66
CA GLU A 36 -8.99 -6.68 3.91
C GLU A 36 -9.11 -7.48 2.61
N SER A 37 -8.00 -8.01 2.13
CA SER A 37 -7.97 -8.77 0.88
C SER A 37 -6.78 -9.70 0.81
N ASN A 38 -6.87 -10.87 0.18
CA ASN A 38 -5.67 -11.71 -0.01
C ASN A 38 -4.65 -11.00 -0.91
N ASP A 39 -5.13 -10.46 -2.04
CA ASP A 39 -4.31 -9.76 -3.03
C ASP A 39 -4.80 -8.33 -3.25
N LEU A 40 -3.90 -7.36 -3.02
CA LEU A 40 -4.17 -5.94 -3.28
C LEU A 40 -3.22 -5.38 -4.35
N ILE A 41 -3.79 -4.87 -5.45
CA ILE A 41 -3.05 -4.22 -6.53
C ILE A 41 -3.59 -2.81 -6.75
N GLU A 42 -2.76 -1.78 -6.50
CA GLU A 42 -3.21 -0.38 -6.63
C GLU A 42 -2.26 0.53 -7.42
N ARG A 43 -2.87 1.49 -8.14
CA ARG A 43 -2.20 2.63 -8.75
C ARG A 43 -2.86 3.94 -8.34
N CYS A 44 -2.14 4.80 -7.61
CA CYS A 44 -2.66 6.07 -7.13
C CYS A 44 -1.74 7.28 -7.34
N SER A 45 -2.28 8.49 -7.22
CA SER A 45 -1.45 9.70 -7.10
C SER A 45 -1.19 10.06 -5.63
N ARG A 46 -2.21 10.01 -4.78
CA ARG A 46 -2.10 10.25 -3.32
C ARG A 46 -2.94 9.26 -2.54
N ARG A 47 -2.38 8.74 -1.45
CA ARG A 47 -3.07 7.74 -0.62
C ARG A 47 -2.80 7.90 0.87
N ALA A 48 -3.85 7.71 1.64
CA ALA A 48 -3.83 7.35 3.05
C ALA A 48 -4.56 6.02 3.21
N MET A 49 -3.92 4.99 3.77
CA MET A 49 -4.57 3.67 3.82
C MET A 49 -4.12 2.81 5.00
N PHE A 50 -5.06 2.00 5.47
CA PHE A 50 -4.85 0.85 6.34
C PHE A 50 -5.25 -0.42 5.59
N SER A 51 -4.34 -1.40 5.45
CA SER A 51 -4.67 -2.68 4.83
C SER A 51 -4.10 -3.88 5.57
N GLN A 52 -4.83 -4.97 5.46
CA GLN A 52 -4.35 -6.31 5.74
C GLN A 52 -4.50 -7.16 4.48
N SER A 53 -3.40 -7.77 4.05
CA SER A 53 -3.39 -8.60 2.85
C SER A 53 -2.24 -9.58 2.84
N ASP A 54 -2.34 -10.74 2.20
CA ASP A 54 -1.18 -11.61 2.03
C ASP A 54 -0.15 -10.97 1.08
N VAL A 55 -0.63 -10.38 -0.01
CA VAL A 55 0.18 -9.74 -1.04
C VAL A 55 -0.29 -8.32 -1.29
N LEU A 56 0.64 -7.37 -1.20
CA LEU A 56 0.42 -5.98 -1.53
C LEU A 56 1.36 -5.52 -2.65
N ALA A 57 0.78 -5.07 -3.76
CA ALA A 57 1.50 -4.49 -4.89
C ALA A 57 1.00 -3.07 -5.18
N GLU A 58 1.85 -2.05 -5.03
CA GLU A 58 1.41 -0.66 -5.22
C GLU A 58 2.39 0.23 -6.01
N ARG A 59 1.81 1.14 -6.80
CA ARG A 59 2.51 2.28 -7.38
C ARG A 59 1.80 3.59 -7.05
N CYS A 60 2.47 4.49 -6.32
CA CYS A 60 1.87 5.77 -5.92
C CYS A 60 2.83 6.95 -5.88
N SER A 61 2.38 8.17 -6.13
CA SER A 61 3.28 9.34 -6.04
C SER A 61 3.54 9.79 -4.61
N ARG A 62 2.49 9.94 -3.78
CA ARG A 62 2.63 10.25 -2.35
C ARG A 62 1.80 9.32 -1.50
N ARG A 63 2.35 8.87 -0.38
CA ARG A 63 1.68 7.90 0.48
C ARG A 63 1.92 8.10 1.96
N ALA A 64 0.85 7.90 2.71
CA ALA A 64 0.83 7.60 4.13
C ALA A 64 0.15 6.22 4.30
N MET A 65 0.79 5.27 4.98
CA MET A 65 0.24 3.92 5.09
C MET A 65 0.54 3.26 6.43
N PHE A 66 -0.43 2.48 6.91
CA PHE A 66 -0.21 1.35 7.80
C PHE A 66 -0.57 0.05 7.06
N SER A 67 0.32 -0.93 7.01
CA SER A 67 0.01 -2.21 6.35
C SER A 67 0.60 -3.41 7.07
N GLN A 68 -0.16 -4.50 7.08
CA GLN A 68 0.32 -5.81 7.48
C GLN A 68 0.15 -6.77 6.31
N SER A 69 1.26 -7.31 5.80
CA SER A 69 1.22 -8.26 4.68
C SER A 69 2.39 -9.20 4.67
N ASN A 70 2.25 -10.43 4.19
CA ASN A 70 3.39 -11.34 4.09
C ASN A 70 4.39 -10.82 3.05
N VAL A 71 3.88 -10.31 1.92
CA VAL A 71 4.69 -9.77 0.82
C VAL A 71 4.24 -8.37 0.44
N ILE A 72 5.18 -7.43 0.41
CA ILE A 72 4.96 -6.05 -0.01
C ILE A 72 5.90 -5.70 -1.16
N THR A 73 5.35 -5.21 -2.28
CA THR A 73 6.11 -4.75 -3.46
C THR A 73 5.65 -3.37 -3.92
N GLU A 74 6.52 -2.36 -3.85
CA GLU A 74 6.07 -0.97 -3.98
C GLU A 74 7.01 -0.05 -4.76
N ARG A 75 6.40 0.95 -5.42
CA ARG A 75 7.11 2.03 -6.10
C ARG A 75 6.49 3.39 -5.82
N PHE A 76 7.30 4.32 -5.30
CA PHE A 76 6.78 5.64 -4.91
C PHE A 76 7.76 6.80 -5.06
N PHE A 77 7.26 8.04 -5.02
CA PHE A 77 8.12 9.24 -4.97
C PHE A 77 8.36 9.68 -3.52
N HIS A 78 7.31 9.98 -2.75
CA HIS A 78 7.40 10.32 -1.33
C HIS A 78 6.56 9.40 -0.47
N ARG A 79 7.11 8.96 0.66
CA ARG A 79 6.40 8.10 1.58
C ARG A 79 6.71 8.34 3.05
N ALA A 80 5.64 8.26 3.83
CA ALA A 80 5.63 7.91 5.25
C ALA A 80 4.83 6.61 5.42
N MET A 81 5.35 5.64 6.17
CA MET A 81 4.69 4.35 6.36
C MET A 81 5.19 3.63 7.61
N PHE A 82 4.27 2.84 8.16
CA PHE A 82 4.48 1.81 9.15
C PHE A 82 4.06 0.47 8.52
N SER A 83 4.95 -0.51 8.45
CA SER A 83 4.60 -1.84 7.92
C SER A 83 5.19 -2.99 8.71
N HIS A 84 4.48 -4.11 8.66
CA HIS A 84 4.98 -5.41 9.07
C HIS A 84 4.83 -6.38 7.90
N SER A 85 5.92 -7.04 7.51
CA SER A 85 5.91 -8.04 6.43
C SER A 85 7.09 -8.97 6.45
N ASP A 86 6.92 -10.23 6.05
CA ASP A 86 8.06 -11.15 5.92
C ASP A 86 9.01 -10.66 4.81
N VAL A 87 8.45 -10.21 3.68
CA VAL A 87 9.22 -9.73 2.52
C VAL A 87 8.77 -8.34 2.09
N LEU A 88 9.73 -7.41 2.05
CA LEU A 88 9.54 -6.04 1.60
C LEU A 88 10.45 -5.71 0.42
N THR A 89 9.85 -5.38 -0.73
CA THR A 89 10.56 -4.91 -1.93
C THR A 89 10.11 -3.50 -2.30
N GLU A 90 11.03 -2.54 -2.32
CA GLU A 90 10.68 -1.13 -2.53
C GLU A 90 11.62 -0.38 -3.50
N ARG A 91 11.03 0.56 -4.26
CA ARG A 91 11.76 1.58 -5.01
C ARG A 91 11.22 2.98 -4.76
N CYS A 92 12.08 3.92 -4.36
CA CYS A 92 11.64 5.26 -4.00
C CYS A 92 12.57 6.43 -4.28
N HIS A 93 12.04 7.66 -4.16
CA HIS A 93 12.86 8.89 -4.13
C HIS A 93 13.10 9.38 -2.69
N HIS A 94 12.06 9.45 -1.85
CA HIS A 94 12.17 9.87 -0.45
C HIS A 94 11.32 8.98 0.48
N ARG A 95 11.91 8.56 1.60
CA ARG A 95 11.34 7.60 2.56
C ARG A 95 11.57 8.09 4.01
N ALA A 96 10.52 8.07 4.81
CA ALA A 96 10.57 8.19 6.27
C ALA A 96 9.76 7.04 6.88
N LEU A 97 10.41 6.09 7.56
CA LEU A 97 9.75 4.82 7.88
C LEU A 97 10.12 4.18 9.20
N PHE A 98 9.14 3.39 9.63
CA PHE A 98 9.27 2.26 10.52
C PHE A 98 8.78 1.00 9.79
N SER A 99 9.61 -0.04 9.67
CA SER A 99 9.21 -1.30 9.03
C SER A 99 9.85 -2.47 9.76
N GLN A 100 9.06 -3.49 10.07
CA GLN A 100 9.54 -4.77 10.56
C GLN A 100 9.42 -5.80 9.45
N SER A 101 10.57 -6.31 8.99
CA SER A 101 10.60 -7.35 7.96
C SER A 101 11.81 -8.26 8.06
N ASP A 102 11.61 -9.53 7.74
CA ASP A 102 12.67 -10.54 7.71
C ASP A 102 13.59 -10.33 6.50
N VAL A 103 13.01 -9.99 5.35
CA VAL A 103 13.73 -9.72 4.11
C VAL A 103 13.37 -8.34 3.56
N ILE A 104 14.39 -7.50 3.34
CA ILE A 104 14.23 -6.16 2.76
C ILE A 104 15.11 -6.00 1.52
N ILE A 105 14.49 -5.67 0.40
CA ILE A 105 15.15 -5.28 -0.85
C ILE A 105 14.72 -3.85 -1.21
N GLU A 106 15.62 -2.88 -1.08
CA GLU A 106 15.29 -1.46 -1.29
C GLU A 106 16.21 -0.74 -2.28
N ARG A 107 15.63 0.23 -3.00
CA ARG A 107 16.36 1.21 -3.82
C ARG A 107 15.77 2.61 -3.65
N CYS A 108 16.44 3.47 -2.89
CA CYS A 108 15.95 4.81 -2.54
C CYS A 108 17.00 5.91 -2.68
N SER A 109 16.60 7.08 -3.18
CA SER A 109 17.51 8.24 -3.30
C SER A 109 17.78 8.94 -1.96
N HIS A 110 16.74 9.10 -1.12
CA HIS A 110 16.84 9.71 0.21
C HIS A 110 16.11 8.87 1.25
N ARG A 111 16.75 8.63 2.39
CA ARG A 111 16.25 7.75 3.45
C ARG A 111 16.43 8.37 4.83
N ALA A 112 15.33 8.43 5.58
CA ALA A 112 15.32 8.62 7.02
C ALA A 112 14.75 7.36 7.67
N MET A 113 15.52 6.72 8.55
CA MET A 113 15.10 5.54 9.31
C MET A 113 15.04 5.87 10.79
N SER A 114 14.00 5.38 11.44
CA SER A 114 13.99 5.16 12.89
C SER A 114 13.80 3.67 13.11
N SER A 115 14.81 3.02 13.70
CA SER A 115 14.75 1.65 14.22
C SER A 115 14.03 1.61 15.56
#